data_AF-A0AAP0BZG4-F1
#
_entry.id   AF-A0AAP0BZG4-F1
#
_cell.length_a   1.000
_cell.length_b   1.000
_cell.length_c   1.000
_cell.angle_alpha   90.00
_cell.angle_beta   90.00
_cell.angle_gamma   90.00
#
_symmetry.space_group_name_H-M   'P 1'
#
loop_
_entity.id
_entity.type
_entity.pdbx_description
1 polymer ?
#
loop_
_entity_poly.entity_id
_entity_poly.type
_entity_poly.pdbx_seq_one_letter_code
_entity_poly.pdbx_strand_id
1 'polypeptide(L)'
;MAWALSRSHWRRKSRRSKPDICIVLPLSLILVVVFLFAISPSTDLLGYFLPPTKTLDRLQSATFPCGSETAAGERFLLYAPHSGFTNQLWELKNAIVFAAILNRTLIVPPVLDHHAVILGSCPKFRVNGSSDLLSAVWDHIMDLIRDHRYISMADIVDLSSLGHMRFRMIDFRIFVSMWCGRNLSGTCFGSSCCAMSSNVESSSISSNYCKSLSFGLYENVKSCVHVVQEDCRTTVWTYQQGNDGTLDSFQPDEQMQKRKKLSYVRKRKDLYKSFGPSSDAEMVKILAFRSLFTAPYKGSELYIDIHEAPGDSRIQSLIRDLEFLPFSPEIIAAGKEFVRNKIKGPFLCAQLRLLDGNFKNHWKTTFSELKKKLQSEHEGEKNNNLIHIFIMTDLPRNNWAGTYLESLANDTKFFKVHTLHENDELLVQSFKRFRVLKNITSAHNDKL
;
A
#
# COMPACT_ATOMS: atom_id res chain seq x y z
N MET A 1 35.33 45.06 -18.14
CA MET A 1 36.58 45.70 -17.69
C MET A 1 36.21 46.72 -16.62
N ALA A 2 36.78 46.83 -15.43
CA ALA A 2 37.80 46.09 -14.70
C ALA A 2 37.50 46.32 -13.20
N TRP A 3 37.95 45.40 -12.35
CA TRP A 3 37.85 45.47 -10.89
C TRP A 3 38.75 46.57 -10.31
N ALA A 4 38.37 47.13 -9.15
CA ALA A 4 39.35 47.56 -8.15
C ALA A 4 38.76 47.48 -6.73
N LEU A 5 39.56 46.87 -5.86
CA LEU A 5 39.35 46.57 -4.45
C LEU A 5 39.60 47.81 -3.57
N SER A 6 38.97 47.85 -2.41
CA SER A 6 39.55 48.51 -1.23
C SER A 6 39.27 47.69 0.02
N ARG A 7 40.34 47.25 0.68
CA ARG A 7 40.38 46.69 2.04
C ARG A 7 40.96 47.74 2.97
N SER A 8 40.31 47.92 4.11
CA SER A 8 40.89 48.32 5.40
C SER A 8 39.76 48.12 6.44
N HIS A 9 39.94 47.84 7.72
CA HIS A 9 40.99 47.24 8.53
C HIS A 9 40.31 47.01 9.91
N TRP A 10 40.76 46.00 10.64
CA TRP A 10 40.19 45.57 11.92
C TRP A 10 40.16 46.63 13.04
N ARG A 11 39.10 46.64 13.86
CA ARG A 11 39.20 46.89 15.31
C ARG A 11 38.35 45.90 16.11
N ARG A 12 39.02 45.16 17.00
CA ARG A 12 38.46 44.21 17.96
C ARG A 12 38.27 44.90 19.32
N LYS A 13 37.15 44.52 19.97
CA LYS A 13 36.86 44.44 21.41
C LYS A 13 36.59 45.72 22.23
N SER A 14 35.39 45.75 22.80
CA SER A 14 35.18 46.02 24.23
C SER A 14 34.13 45.02 24.76
N ARG A 15 34.55 44.20 25.73
CA ARG A 15 33.69 43.34 26.56
C ARG A 15 33.07 44.25 27.62
N ARG A 16 31.74 44.34 27.68
CA ARG A 16 31.02 44.82 28.86
C ARG A 16 30.33 43.63 29.52
N SER A 17 30.74 43.37 30.75
CA SER A 17 30.13 42.46 31.71
C SER A 17 28.67 42.84 31.95
N LYS A 18 27.77 41.86 31.86
CA LYS A 18 26.41 41.94 32.41
C LYS A 18 26.28 40.86 33.49
N PRO A 19 25.57 41.15 34.59
CA PRO A 19 25.61 40.36 35.81
C PRO A 19 24.83 39.04 35.67
N ASP A 20 25.22 38.07 36.49
CA ASP A 20 24.74 36.68 36.57
C ASP A 20 23.27 36.55 36.97
N ILE A 21 22.35 37.00 36.11
CA ILE A 21 20.90 36.86 36.31
C ILE A 21 20.36 35.58 35.65
N CYS A 22 21.14 34.92 34.79
CA CYS A 22 20.69 33.72 34.07
C CYS A 22 20.87 32.38 34.82
N ILE A 23 21.53 32.36 35.99
CA ILE A 23 21.80 31.12 36.74
C ILE A 23 20.88 30.97 37.97
N VAL A 24 20.31 32.08 38.47
CA VAL A 24 19.48 32.05 39.70
C VAL A 24 18.06 31.51 39.44
N LEU A 25 17.49 31.77 38.27
CA LEU A 25 16.15 31.29 37.87
C LEU A 25 16.03 29.76 37.74
N PRO A 26 16.99 29.02 37.13
CA PRO A 26 16.89 27.56 37.08
C PRO A 26 17.13 26.91 38.45
N LEU A 27 18.00 27.50 39.29
CA LEU A 27 18.30 26.98 40.63
C LEU A 27 17.14 27.14 41.61
N SER A 28 16.41 28.26 41.54
CA SER A 28 15.20 28.45 42.36
C SER A 28 14.07 27.51 41.94
N LEU A 29 13.93 27.22 40.64
CA LEU A 29 12.95 26.26 40.12
C LEU A 29 13.24 24.83 40.59
N ILE A 30 14.52 24.43 40.57
CA ILE A 30 14.96 23.11 41.07
C ILE A 30 14.70 22.98 42.58
N LEU A 31 14.98 24.02 43.36
CA LEU A 31 14.73 24.02 44.80
C LEU A 31 13.23 23.92 45.13
N VAL A 32 12.36 24.58 44.36
CA VAL A 32 10.90 24.43 44.50
C VAL A 32 10.44 23.01 44.19
N VAL A 33 10.97 22.37 43.14
CA VAL A 33 10.65 20.97 42.82
C VAL A 33 11.11 20.03 43.94
N VAL A 34 12.33 20.20 44.46
CA VAL A 34 12.85 19.37 45.57
C VAL A 34 12.02 19.58 46.85
N PHE A 35 11.61 20.81 47.14
CA PHE A 35 10.77 21.13 48.30
C PHE A 35 9.37 20.51 48.17
N LEU A 36 8.78 20.50 46.97
CA LEU A 36 7.51 19.83 46.69
C LEU A 36 7.60 18.30 46.83
N PHE A 37 8.75 17.70 46.49
CA PHE A 37 9.00 16.27 46.72
C PHE A 37 9.26 15.92 48.20
N ALA A 38 9.79 16.85 48.99
CA ALA A 38 10.13 16.62 50.40
C ALA A 38 8.91 16.73 51.35
N ILE A 39 7.86 17.45 50.97
CA ILE A 39 6.70 17.73 51.84
C ILE A 39 5.51 16.80 51.56
N SER A 40 5.55 16.02 50.47
CA SER A 40 4.45 15.09 50.17
C SER A 40 4.60 13.80 50.98
N PRO A 41 3.71 13.50 51.95
CA PRO A 41 3.74 12.22 52.63
C PRO A 41 3.22 11.15 51.66
N SER A 42 4.14 10.32 51.18
CA SER A 42 3.90 8.97 50.65
C SER A 42 2.60 8.81 49.84
N THR A 43 2.61 9.22 48.57
CA THR A 43 1.82 8.54 47.52
C THR A 43 2.59 8.54 46.20
N ASP A 44 2.48 7.43 45.48
CA ASP A 44 3.25 7.00 44.30
C ASP A 44 3.27 8.00 43.11
N LEU A 45 4.08 9.05 43.17
CA LEU A 45 4.31 9.92 42.02
C LEU A 45 5.26 9.30 40.96
N LEU A 46 6.07 8.31 41.36
CA LEU A 46 6.93 7.54 40.46
C LEU A 46 6.16 6.53 39.60
N GLY A 47 4.91 6.21 39.97
CA GLY A 47 4.00 5.33 39.22
C GLY A 47 3.32 5.98 38.02
N TYR A 48 3.41 7.31 37.86
CA TYR A 48 2.84 8.03 36.71
C TYR A 48 3.80 8.16 35.52
N PHE A 49 5.11 7.98 35.74
CA PHE A 49 6.13 8.04 34.67
C PHE A 49 6.68 6.66 34.29
N LEU A 50 6.22 5.59 34.94
CA LEU A 50 6.50 4.21 34.58
C LEU A 50 5.19 3.54 34.14
N PRO A 51 5.14 2.84 32.99
CA PRO A 51 3.97 2.07 32.62
C PRO A 51 3.68 1.02 33.71
N PRO A 52 2.41 0.68 33.98
CA PRO A 52 2.07 -0.24 35.06
C PRO A 52 2.65 -1.63 34.76
N THR A 53 3.71 -1.99 35.48
CA THR A 53 4.39 -3.30 35.37
C THR A 53 3.55 -4.44 35.95
N LYS A 54 2.48 -4.14 36.71
CA LYS A 54 1.63 -5.16 37.33
C LYS A 54 0.72 -5.93 36.37
N THR A 55 0.63 -5.53 35.10
CA THR A 55 0.02 -6.32 34.02
C THR A 55 1.02 -7.18 33.25
N LEU A 56 2.33 -7.00 33.46
CA LEU A 56 3.37 -7.69 32.69
C LEU A 56 3.71 -9.09 33.26
N ASP A 57 3.68 -9.25 34.57
CA ASP A 57 4.06 -10.52 35.21
C ASP A 57 3.00 -11.63 35.05
N ARG A 58 1.74 -11.27 34.75
CA ARG A 58 0.68 -12.27 34.47
C ARG A 58 0.66 -12.76 33.02
N LEU A 59 1.43 -12.13 32.11
CA LEU A 59 1.55 -12.51 30.71
C LEU A 59 2.78 -13.39 30.42
N GLN A 60 3.67 -13.63 31.39
CA GLN A 60 4.90 -14.40 31.18
C GLN A 60 4.73 -15.93 31.27
N SER A 61 3.57 -16.43 31.74
CA SER A 61 3.33 -17.88 31.92
C SER A 61 2.29 -18.48 30.96
N ALA A 62 1.73 -17.70 30.04
CA ALA A 62 0.80 -18.23 29.05
C ALA A 62 1.57 -18.58 27.77
N THR A 63 1.62 -19.87 27.42
CA THR A 63 1.97 -20.31 26.06
C THR A 63 0.92 -19.72 25.13
N PHE A 64 1.23 -18.63 24.43
CA PHE A 64 0.26 -17.99 23.54
C PHE A 64 0.13 -18.83 22.25
N PRO A 65 -1.05 -19.38 21.95
CA PRO A 65 -1.28 -19.95 20.64
C PRO A 65 -1.18 -18.84 19.58
N CYS A 66 -0.48 -19.13 18.49
CA CYS A 66 -0.38 -18.24 17.33
C CYS A 66 -1.76 -18.08 16.67
N GLY A 67 -2.56 -17.14 17.17
CA GLY A 67 -3.94 -16.93 16.75
C GLY A 67 -4.94 -17.91 17.39
N SER A 68 -6.20 -17.79 16.98
CA SER A 68 -7.30 -18.67 17.40
C SER A 68 -7.11 -20.12 16.93
N GLU A 69 -7.69 -21.09 17.63
CA GLU A 69 -7.76 -22.52 17.23
C GLU A 69 -8.35 -22.70 15.82
N THR A 70 -9.20 -21.77 15.37
CA THR A 70 -9.78 -21.74 14.01
C THR A 70 -8.74 -21.54 12.90
N ALA A 71 -7.53 -21.09 13.21
CA ALA A 71 -6.40 -20.98 12.28
C ALA A 71 -5.41 -22.17 12.36
N ALA A 72 -5.81 -23.27 13.01
CA ALA A 72 -5.01 -24.48 13.08
C ALA A 72 -4.67 -25.02 11.68
N GLY A 73 -3.40 -25.40 11.46
CA GLY A 73 -2.90 -25.89 10.16
C GLY A 73 -2.69 -24.85 9.05
N GLU A 74 -3.37 -23.70 9.07
CA GLU A 74 -3.21 -22.67 8.03
C GLU A 74 -1.91 -21.85 8.20
N ARG A 75 -1.39 -21.36 7.06
CA ARG A 75 -0.22 -20.48 6.96
C ARG A 75 -0.54 -19.34 6.00
N PHE A 76 -0.30 -18.12 6.43
CA PHE A 76 -0.71 -16.92 5.72
C PHE A 76 0.47 -16.19 5.10
N LEU A 77 0.20 -15.52 3.98
CA LEU A 77 1.06 -14.50 3.40
C LEU A 77 0.37 -13.15 3.51
N LEU A 78 1.08 -12.18 4.10
CA LEU A 78 0.66 -10.80 4.26
C LEU A 78 1.64 -9.89 3.53
N TYR A 79 1.14 -8.79 2.97
CA TYR A 79 1.98 -7.73 2.43
C TYR A 79 1.37 -6.36 2.70
N ALA A 80 2.16 -5.29 2.62
CA ALA A 80 1.69 -3.93 2.79
C ALA A 80 1.54 -3.21 1.43
N PRO A 81 0.35 -3.21 0.80
CA PRO A 81 0.13 -2.45 -0.43
C PRO A 81 0.34 -0.96 -0.18
N HIS A 82 0.78 -0.21 -1.19
CA HIS A 82 1.01 1.23 -1.04
C HIS A 82 0.87 2.00 -2.35
N SER A 83 1.03 3.33 -2.28
CA SER A 83 0.94 4.23 -3.44
C SER A 83 -0.44 4.17 -4.14
N GLY A 84 -0.49 4.35 -5.47
CA GLY A 84 -1.75 4.37 -6.21
C GLY A 84 -2.30 2.99 -6.57
N PHE A 85 -3.58 2.94 -6.92
CA PHE A 85 -4.31 1.70 -7.21
C PHE A 85 -3.59 0.75 -8.18
N THR A 86 -3.04 1.27 -9.28
CA THR A 86 -2.30 0.43 -10.26
C THR A 86 -1.10 -0.26 -9.61
N ASN A 87 -0.36 0.43 -8.73
CA ASN A 87 0.75 -0.19 -8.01
C ASN A 87 0.22 -1.27 -7.05
N GLN A 88 -0.81 -0.96 -6.26
CA GLN A 88 -1.43 -1.91 -5.34
C GLN A 88 -1.96 -3.17 -6.06
N LEU A 89 -2.48 -3.02 -7.29
CA LEU A 89 -2.91 -4.14 -8.14
C LEU A 89 -1.73 -4.98 -8.62
N TRP A 90 -0.63 -4.36 -9.04
CA TRP A 90 0.60 -5.09 -9.38
C TRP A 90 1.17 -5.83 -8.17
N GLU A 91 1.12 -5.22 -6.99
CA GLU A 91 1.51 -5.88 -5.74
C GLU A 91 0.61 -7.08 -5.43
N LEU A 92 -0.71 -6.98 -5.66
CA LEU A 92 -1.62 -8.13 -5.52
C LEU A 92 -1.24 -9.27 -6.47
N LYS A 93 -0.97 -8.99 -7.75
CA LYS A 93 -0.55 -10.01 -8.72
C LYS A 93 0.70 -10.75 -8.24
N ASN A 94 1.71 -10.01 -7.77
CA ASN A 94 2.93 -10.58 -7.21
C ASN A 94 2.65 -11.39 -5.94
N ALA A 95 1.77 -10.91 -5.06
CA ALA A 95 1.37 -11.61 -3.85
C ALA A 95 0.69 -12.96 -4.15
N ILE A 96 -0.15 -13.01 -5.18
CA ILE A 96 -0.80 -14.25 -5.65
C ILE A 96 0.25 -15.26 -6.12
N VAL A 97 1.22 -14.83 -6.94
CA VAL A 97 2.33 -15.69 -7.37
C VAL A 97 3.14 -16.20 -6.18
N PHE A 98 3.52 -15.32 -5.24
CA PHE A 98 4.28 -15.70 -4.04
C PHE A 98 3.52 -16.69 -3.16
N ALA A 99 2.24 -16.43 -2.91
CA ALA A 99 1.39 -17.32 -2.12
C ALA A 99 1.24 -18.69 -2.77
N ALA A 100 1.11 -18.74 -4.10
CA ALA A 100 1.00 -19.98 -4.86
C ALA A 100 2.32 -20.78 -4.93
N ILE A 101 3.47 -20.10 -4.98
CA ILE A 101 4.80 -20.74 -4.91
C ILE A 101 5.02 -21.32 -3.51
N LEU A 102 4.68 -20.58 -2.46
CA LEU A 102 4.95 -20.95 -1.08
C LEU A 102 3.83 -21.80 -0.43
N ASN A 103 2.77 -22.10 -1.17
CA ASN A 103 1.57 -22.80 -0.70
C ASN A 103 1.04 -22.20 0.61
N ARG A 104 0.80 -20.88 0.59
CA ARG A 104 0.24 -20.10 1.70
C ARG A 104 -1.09 -19.49 1.29
N THR A 105 -1.97 -19.32 2.26
CA THR A 105 -3.23 -18.58 2.10
C THR A 105 -2.92 -17.08 2.03
N LEU A 106 -3.25 -16.43 0.92
CA LEU A 106 -3.02 -14.99 0.73
C LEU A 106 -4.06 -14.17 1.49
N ILE A 107 -3.61 -13.23 2.31
CA ILE A 107 -4.49 -12.23 2.90
C ILE A 107 -4.67 -11.10 1.88
N VAL A 108 -5.89 -10.95 1.36
CA VAL A 108 -6.25 -9.93 0.37
C VAL A 108 -6.55 -8.63 1.10
N PRO A 109 -5.77 -7.56 0.87
CA PRO A 109 -5.98 -6.28 1.54
C PRO A 109 -7.13 -5.49 0.88
N PRO A 110 -7.64 -4.45 1.56
CA PRO A 110 -8.45 -3.45 0.88
C PRO A 110 -7.60 -2.58 -0.05
N VAL A 111 -8.29 -1.80 -0.88
CA VAL A 111 -7.66 -0.66 -1.58
C VAL A 111 -7.39 0.46 -0.60
N LEU A 112 -6.15 0.93 -0.57
CA LEU A 112 -5.75 2.10 0.22
C LEU A 112 -5.94 3.39 -0.59
N ASP A 113 -6.15 4.50 0.12
CA ASP A 113 -6.25 5.81 -0.49
C ASP A 113 -4.92 6.19 -1.17
N HIS A 114 -5.00 6.88 -2.31
CA HIS A 114 -3.83 7.30 -3.06
C HIS A 114 -2.90 8.16 -2.18
N HIS A 115 -1.63 7.76 -2.06
CA HIS A 115 -0.61 8.39 -1.19
C HIS A 115 -0.83 8.28 0.32
N ALA A 116 -1.83 7.54 0.82
CA ALA A 116 -1.98 7.32 2.26
C ALA A 116 -0.77 6.61 2.88
N VAL A 117 -0.21 5.66 2.13
CA VAL A 117 1.00 4.94 2.51
C VAL A 117 2.03 5.02 1.38
N ILE A 118 3.26 5.35 1.75
CA ILE A 118 4.37 5.57 0.81
C ILE A 118 5.54 4.69 1.23
N LEU A 119 5.97 3.79 0.34
CA LEU A 119 7.15 2.94 0.54
C LEU A 119 8.45 3.75 0.67
N GLY A 120 8.56 4.83 -0.09
CA GLY A 120 9.79 5.59 -0.32
C GLY A 120 10.26 5.44 -1.76
N SER A 121 11.55 5.65 -2.01
CA SER A 121 12.12 5.58 -3.35
C SER A 121 13.12 4.43 -3.45
N CYS A 122 12.62 3.29 -3.93
CA CYS A 122 13.44 2.12 -4.17
C CYS A 122 13.93 2.05 -5.63
N PRO A 123 15.20 1.66 -5.88
CA PRO A 123 16.26 1.35 -4.93
C PRO A 123 17.04 2.61 -4.48
N LYS A 124 16.64 3.80 -4.95
CA LYS A 124 17.50 4.99 -5.04
C LYS A 124 17.81 5.74 -3.74
N PHE A 125 16.86 5.93 -2.82
CA PHE A 125 17.01 6.96 -1.76
C PHE A 125 16.78 6.46 -0.35
N ARG A 126 15.55 6.02 -0.04
CA ARG A 126 15.13 5.57 1.29
C ARG A 126 13.91 4.68 1.12
N VAL A 127 13.83 3.65 1.95
CA VAL A 127 12.66 2.81 2.05
C VAL A 127 12.31 2.70 3.52
N ASN A 128 11.03 2.83 3.86
CA ASN A 128 10.57 2.68 5.23
C ASN A 128 10.94 1.30 5.78
N GLY A 129 11.14 1.19 7.10
CA GLY A 129 11.37 -0.10 7.74
C GLY A 129 10.19 -1.06 7.52
N SER A 130 10.45 -2.37 7.56
CA SER A 130 9.40 -3.38 7.37
C SER A 130 8.26 -3.22 8.38
N SER A 131 8.58 -3.02 9.65
CA SER A 131 7.58 -2.77 10.69
C SER A 131 6.83 -1.44 10.51
N ASP A 132 7.51 -0.38 10.09
CA ASP A 132 6.89 0.95 9.93
C ASP A 132 5.83 0.97 8.83
N LEU A 133 6.15 0.38 7.67
CA LEU A 133 5.20 0.35 6.56
C LEU A 133 4.01 -0.56 6.84
N LEU A 134 4.26 -1.75 7.40
CA LEU A 134 3.20 -2.67 7.82
C LEU A 134 2.28 -2.01 8.85
N SER A 135 2.88 -1.29 9.81
CA SER A 135 2.16 -0.50 10.80
C SER A 135 1.30 0.60 10.16
N ALA A 136 1.85 1.37 9.21
CA ALA A 136 1.13 2.44 8.53
C ALA A 136 -0.04 1.91 7.68
N VAL A 137 0.17 0.79 6.96
CA VAL A 137 -0.91 0.12 6.22
C VAL A 137 -2.01 -0.33 7.17
N TRP A 138 -1.67 -0.97 8.28
CA TRP A 138 -2.67 -1.40 9.26
C TRP A 138 -3.52 -0.25 9.78
N ASP A 139 -2.88 0.86 10.18
CA ASP A 139 -3.58 2.02 10.70
C ASP A 139 -4.54 2.59 9.65
N HIS A 140 -4.09 2.70 8.39
CA HIS A 140 -4.96 3.16 7.30
C HIS A 140 -6.12 2.21 7.02
N ILE A 141 -5.91 0.89 7.08
CA ILE A 141 -6.98 -0.10 6.94
C ILE A 141 -8.01 0.08 8.06
N MET A 142 -7.56 0.29 9.29
CA MET A 142 -8.47 0.52 10.43
C MET A 142 -9.25 1.84 10.28
N ASP A 143 -8.63 2.88 9.73
CA ASP A 143 -9.33 4.13 9.38
C ASP A 143 -10.40 3.89 8.30
N LEU A 144 -10.09 3.13 7.24
CA LEU A 144 -11.07 2.77 6.20
C LEU A 144 -12.25 1.98 6.77
N ILE A 145 -12.01 1.07 7.71
CA ILE A 145 -13.05 0.31 8.41
C ILE A 145 -13.92 1.26 9.25
N ARG A 146 -13.30 2.11 10.07
CA ARG A 146 -13.98 3.07 10.95
C ARG A 146 -14.84 4.06 10.16
N ASP A 147 -14.34 4.51 9.02
CA ASP A 147 -15.01 5.51 8.18
C ASP A 147 -16.02 4.87 7.20
N HIS A 148 -16.24 3.55 7.27
CA HIS A 148 -17.10 2.79 6.37
C HIS A 148 -16.71 2.91 4.88
N ARG A 149 -15.42 3.06 4.60
CA ARG A 149 -14.82 3.18 3.25
C ARG A 149 -14.03 1.94 2.81
N TYR A 150 -13.96 0.90 3.65
CA TYR A 150 -13.28 -0.35 3.31
C TYR A 150 -13.89 -1.00 2.06
N ILE A 151 -13.05 -1.27 1.05
CA ILE A 151 -13.39 -2.06 -0.14
C ILE A 151 -12.25 -3.04 -0.37
N SER A 152 -12.55 -4.34 -0.41
CA SER A 152 -11.55 -5.38 -0.67
C SER A 152 -11.00 -5.24 -2.10
N MET A 153 -9.73 -5.55 -2.32
CA MET A 153 -9.21 -5.65 -3.69
C MET A 153 -9.98 -6.71 -4.50
N ALA A 154 -10.44 -7.79 -3.85
CA ALA A 154 -11.28 -8.83 -4.44
C ALA A 154 -12.73 -8.39 -4.74
N ASP A 155 -13.17 -7.22 -4.24
CA ASP A 155 -14.46 -6.65 -4.61
C ASP A 155 -14.36 -5.82 -5.90
N ILE A 156 -13.18 -5.29 -6.21
CA ILE A 156 -12.92 -4.49 -7.40
C ILE A 156 -12.46 -5.35 -8.57
N VAL A 157 -11.63 -6.36 -8.28
CA VAL A 157 -11.03 -7.24 -9.27
C VAL A 157 -11.67 -8.61 -9.16
N ASP A 158 -12.09 -9.16 -10.30
CA ASP A 158 -12.65 -10.50 -10.36
C ASP A 158 -11.52 -11.54 -10.33
N LEU A 159 -11.42 -12.23 -9.20
CA LEU A 159 -10.44 -13.30 -8.96
C LEU A 159 -11.04 -14.70 -9.18
N SER A 160 -12.30 -14.80 -9.63
CA SER A 160 -12.99 -16.08 -9.83
C SER A 160 -12.33 -16.94 -10.91
N SER A 161 -11.72 -16.30 -11.91
CA SER A 161 -10.92 -16.98 -12.95
C SER A 161 -9.77 -17.78 -12.36
N LEU A 162 -9.26 -17.38 -11.20
CA LEU A 162 -8.16 -18.05 -10.51
C LEU A 162 -8.63 -19.21 -9.62
N GLY A 163 -9.94 -19.42 -9.45
CA GLY A 163 -10.49 -20.43 -8.54
C GLY A 163 -10.17 -21.89 -8.89
N HIS A 164 -9.74 -22.16 -10.13
CA HIS A 164 -9.26 -23.48 -10.55
C HIS A 164 -7.85 -23.80 -10.05
N MET A 165 -7.09 -22.77 -9.65
CA MET A 165 -5.77 -22.92 -9.08
C MET A 165 -5.93 -23.26 -7.60
N ARG A 166 -5.25 -24.32 -7.13
CA ARG A 166 -5.27 -24.78 -5.72
C ARG A 166 -4.55 -23.81 -4.76
N PHE A 167 -4.80 -22.51 -4.84
CA PHE A 167 -4.33 -21.53 -3.88
C PHE A 167 -5.53 -20.91 -3.17
N ARG A 168 -5.31 -20.46 -1.93
CA ARG A 168 -6.36 -19.96 -1.05
C ARG A 168 -6.15 -18.48 -0.80
N MET A 169 -7.27 -17.77 -0.68
CA MET A 169 -7.31 -16.35 -0.37
C MET A 169 -8.29 -16.13 0.78
N ILE A 170 -8.02 -15.14 1.61
CA ILE A 170 -8.90 -14.70 2.68
C ILE A 170 -8.95 -13.18 2.68
N ASP A 171 -10.14 -12.60 2.77
CA ASP A 171 -10.28 -11.15 2.94
C ASP A 171 -9.68 -10.73 4.28
N PHE A 172 -8.96 -9.60 4.29
CA PHE A 172 -8.31 -9.09 5.50
C PHE A 172 -9.25 -8.96 6.70
N ARG A 173 -10.52 -8.58 6.52
CA ARG A 173 -11.49 -8.48 7.63
C ARG A 173 -11.79 -9.83 8.25
N ILE A 174 -11.98 -10.87 7.43
CA ILE A 174 -12.24 -12.24 7.88
C ILE A 174 -10.99 -12.76 8.60
N PHE A 175 -9.81 -12.53 8.02
CA PHE A 175 -8.55 -12.88 8.65
C PHE A 175 -8.40 -12.23 10.02
N VAL A 176 -8.57 -10.92 10.14
CA VAL A 176 -8.46 -10.20 11.43
C VAL A 176 -9.51 -10.70 12.43
N SER A 177 -10.72 -10.98 11.96
CA SER A 177 -11.79 -11.50 12.83
C SER A 177 -11.42 -12.85 13.44
N MET A 178 -10.89 -13.75 12.61
CA MET A 178 -10.43 -15.07 13.02
C MET A 178 -9.16 -15.00 13.87
N TRP A 179 -8.18 -14.20 13.45
CA TRP A 179 -6.85 -14.14 14.06
C TRP A 179 -6.86 -13.43 15.42
N CYS A 180 -7.65 -12.38 15.55
CA CYS A 180 -7.68 -11.54 16.75
C CYS A 180 -8.91 -11.75 17.63
N GLY A 181 -9.78 -12.72 17.30
CA GLY A 181 -11.01 -12.98 18.05
C GLY A 181 -12.00 -11.80 18.08
N ARG A 182 -11.87 -10.85 17.14
CA ARG A 182 -12.73 -9.67 17.05
C ARG A 182 -13.83 -9.89 16.05
N ASN A 183 -15.08 -9.83 16.45
CA ASN A 183 -16.16 -9.82 15.48
C ASN A 183 -16.20 -8.47 14.71
N LEU A 184 -15.69 -8.46 13.49
CA LEU A 184 -15.74 -7.30 12.59
C LEU A 184 -17.02 -7.25 11.73
N SER A 185 -17.98 -8.15 11.94
CA SER A 185 -19.24 -8.25 11.15
C SER A 185 -20.02 -6.94 11.05
N GLY A 186 -20.00 -6.09 12.07
CA GLY A 186 -20.67 -4.78 12.06
C GLY A 186 -20.00 -3.72 11.17
N THR A 187 -18.83 -4.03 10.61
CA THR A 187 -18.04 -3.12 9.75
C THR A 187 -17.85 -3.66 8.33
N CYS A 188 -18.37 -4.85 8.05
CA CYS A 188 -18.31 -5.49 6.75
C CYS A 188 -19.51 -5.09 5.88
N PHE A 189 -19.26 -4.80 4.61
CA PHE A 189 -20.27 -4.97 3.57
C PHE A 189 -20.13 -6.41 3.06
N GLY A 190 -21.22 -7.19 3.14
CA GLY A 190 -21.27 -8.63 2.84
C GLY A 190 -21.22 -9.59 4.03
N SER A 191 -21.96 -10.69 3.92
CA SER A 191 -22.10 -11.78 4.90
C SER A 191 -20.93 -12.77 4.97
N SER A 192 -19.83 -12.59 4.24
CA SER A 192 -18.62 -13.41 4.44
C SER A 192 -18.03 -13.15 5.84
N CYS A 193 -18.57 -12.16 6.56
CA CYS A 193 -18.39 -11.90 7.98
C CYS A 193 -19.53 -12.40 8.90
N CYS A 194 -20.64 -12.95 8.39
CA CYS A 194 -21.81 -13.36 9.20
C CYS A 194 -21.77 -14.83 9.65
N ALA A 195 -20.86 -15.66 9.14
CA ALA A 195 -20.76 -17.07 9.50
C ALA A 195 -19.94 -17.39 10.78
N MET A 196 -19.67 -16.41 11.66
CA MET A 196 -19.12 -16.66 13.01
C MET A 196 -19.93 -15.97 14.12
N SER A 197 -21.24 -15.86 13.95
CA SER A 197 -22.16 -15.41 15.01
C SER A 197 -22.71 -16.60 15.80
N SER A 198 -21.88 -17.20 16.64
CA SER A 198 -22.33 -17.90 17.84
C SER A 198 -21.12 -18.26 18.71
N ASN A 199 -21.01 -17.61 19.87
CA ASN A 199 -20.17 -17.99 21.02
C ASN A 199 -18.72 -17.51 21.09
N VAL A 200 -18.43 -16.24 20.81
CA VAL A 200 -17.18 -15.62 21.31
C VAL A 200 -17.53 -14.36 22.09
N GLU A 201 -17.33 -14.43 23.41
CA GLU A 201 -17.44 -13.30 24.32
C GLU A 201 -16.61 -12.13 23.82
N SER A 202 -17.19 -10.93 23.90
CA SER A 202 -16.59 -9.63 23.62
C SER A 202 -15.39 -9.38 24.56
N SER A 203 -14.26 -10.04 24.31
CA SER A 203 -12.99 -9.64 24.89
C SER A 203 -12.48 -8.43 24.10
N SER A 204 -12.34 -7.30 24.79
CA SER A 204 -11.88 -6.03 24.24
C SER A 204 -10.37 -6.07 23.91
N ILE A 205 -9.93 -6.98 23.05
CA ILE A 205 -8.56 -7.05 22.58
C ILE A 205 -8.26 -5.77 21.80
N SER A 206 -7.42 -4.86 22.29
CA SER A 206 -7.19 -3.55 21.64
C SER A 206 -6.73 -3.69 20.18
N SER A 207 -7.13 -2.76 19.29
CA SER A 207 -6.65 -2.75 17.89
C SER A 207 -5.11 -2.81 17.82
N ASN A 208 -4.45 -2.15 18.77
CA ASN A 208 -2.99 -2.19 18.94
C ASN A 208 -2.46 -3.58 19.30
N TYR A 209 -3.18 -4.36 20.10
CA TYR A 209 -2.78 -5.74 20.39
C TYR A 209 -2.88 -6.62 19.15
N CYS A 210 -3.98 -6.51 18.39
CA CYS A 210 -4.18 -7.25 17.14
C CYS A 210 -3.14 -6.88 16.06
N LYS A 211 -2.80 -5.59 15.97
CA LYS A 211 -1.69 -5.09 15.16
C LYS A 211 -0.38 -5.75 15.56
N SER A 212 -0.06 -5.75 16.85
CA SER A 212 1.18 -6.35 17.36
C SER A 212 1.24 -7.86 17.14
N LEU A 213 0.10 -8.56 17.25
CA LEU A 213 0.01 -9.99 16.91
C LEU A 213 0.26 -10.27 15.43
N SER A 214 -0.27 -9.42 14.55
CA SER A 214 -0.20 -9.61 13.09
C SER A 214 1.18 -9.31 12.52
N PHE A 215 1.99 -8.49 13.22
CA PHE A 215 3.31 -8.06 12.77
C PHE A 215 4.47 -8.47 13.69
N GLY A 216 4.21 -9.31 14.70
CA GLY A 216 5.26 -9.80 15.59
C GLY A 216 5.97 -8.71 16.40
N LEU A 217 5.26 -7.64 16.79
CA LEU A 217 5.85 -6.49 17.50
C LEU A 217 6.15 -6.77 18.99
N TYR A 218 5.71 -7.93 19.52
CA TYR A 218 6.06 -8.42 20.85
C TYR A 218 7.04 -9.59 20.78
N GLU A 219 8.00 -9.66 21.71
CA GLU A 219 9.04 -10.70 21.72
C GLU A 219 8.48 -12.13 21.79
N ASN A 220 7.39 -12.31 22.54
CA ASN A 220 6.75 -13.61 22.72
C ASN A 220 5.91 -14.07 21.50
N VAL A 221 5.71 -13.20 20.50
CA VAL A 221 4.96 -13.46 19.26
C VAL A 221 5.90 -13.58 18.05
N LYS A 222 7.21 -13.34 18.22
CA LYS A 222 8.22 -13.47 17.18
C LYS A 222 8.25 -14.86 16.53
N SER A 223 7.82 -15.91 17.25
CA SER A 223 7.72 -17.28 16.71
C SER A 223 6.55 -17.47 15.74
N CYS A 224 5.52 -16.62 15.79
CA CYS A 224 4.31 -16.74 14.97
C CYS A 224 4.39 -15.98 13.64
N VAL A 225 5.22 -14.93 13.57
CA VAL A 225 5.30 -14.01 12.42
C VAL A 225 6.74 -13.84 11.97
N HIS A 226 6.99 -14.07 10.69
CA HIS A 226 8.26 -13.81 10.04
C HIS A 226 8.11 -12.59 9.16
N VAL A 227 8.66 -11.47 9.62
CA VAL A 227 8.70 -10.22 8.84
C VAL A 227 9.95 -10.22 7.98
N VAL A 228 9.77 -10.23 6.67
CA VAL A 228 10.86 -10.20 5.69
C VAL A 228 11.58 -8.85 5.80
N GLN A 229 12.88 -8.91 6.09
CA GLN A 229 13.72 -7.73 6.29
C GLN A 229 14.34 -7.25 4.98
N GLU A 230 14.56 -8.17 4.04
CA GLU A 230 15.03 -7.87 2.71
C GLU A 230 14.09 -6.91 1.98
N ASP A 231 14.69 -6.13 1.09
CA ASP A 231 13.97 -5.20 0.27
C ASP A 231 14.62 -4.96 -1.07
N CYS A 232 13.92 -4.20 -1.90
CA CYS A 232 14.33 -3.80 -3.24
C CYS A 232 15.69 -3.09 -3.34
N ARG A 233 16.30 -2.62 -2.23
CA ARG A 233 17.70 -2.13 -2.24
C ARG A 233 18.68 -3.29 -2.30
N THR A 234 18.41 -4.34 -1.53
CA THR A 234 19.37 -5.43 -1.28
C THR A 234 19.05 -6.71 -2.05
N THR A 235 17.80 -6.87 -2.49
CA THR A 235 17.30 -8.16 -2.99
C THR A 235 16.42 -7.97 -4.22
N VAL A 236 16.54 -8.91 -5.15
CA VAL A 236 15.58 -9.20 -6.22
C VAL A 236 15.14 -10.65 -6.05
N TRP A 237 13.85 -10.88 -5.84
CA TRP A 237 13.28 -12.21 -5.70
C TRP A 237 13.11 -12.88 -7.06
N THR A 238 13.58 -14.11 -7.17
CA THR A 238 13.48 -14.97 -8.36
C THR A 238 12.82 -16.30 -8.00
N TYR A 239 12.46 -17.11 -9.00
CA TYR A 239 11.93 -18.45 -8.78
C TYR A 239 12.54 -19.43 -9.78
N GLN A 240 13.29 -20.41 -9.28
CA GLN A 240 13.87 -21.53 -10.04
C GLN A 240 14.75 -21.12 -11.24
N GLN A 241 15.35 -19.94 -11.21
CA GLN A 241 16.23 -19.44 -12.28
C GLN A 241 17.71 -19.85 -12.12
N GLY A 242 18.06 -20.61 -11.08
CA GLY A 242 19.44 -21.05 -10.85
C GLY A 242 20.45 -19.93 -10.50
N ASN A 243 19.97 -18.72 -10.20
CA ASN A 243 20.77 -17.53 -9.91
C ASN A 243 20.70 -17.09 -8.44
N ASP A 244 20.35 -18.02 -7.54
CA ASP A 244 20.27 -17.74 -6.11
C ASP A 244 21.64 -17.33 -5.54
N GLY A 245 21.66 -16.21 -4.80
CA GLY A 245 22.85 -15.64 -4.19
C GLY A 245 23.75 -14.82 -5.12
N THR A 246 23.48 -14.79 -6.43
CA THR A 246 24.30 -14.02 -7.38
C THR A 246 24.07 -12.51 -7.23
N LEU A 247 25.01 -11.70 -7.72
CA LEU A 247 24.80 -10.26 -7.81
C LEU A 247 23.70 -9.95 -8.83
N ASP A 248 22.88 -8.95 -8.51
CA ASP A 248 21.93 -8.38 -9.47
C ASP A 248 22.67 -7.56 -10.53
N SER A 249 22.12 -7.50 -11.76
CA SER A 249 22.70 -6.73 -12.87
C SER A 249 22.80 -5.23 -12.55
N PHE A 250 21.91 -4.72 -11.71
CA PHE A 250 22.02 -3.38 -11.15
C PHE A 250 22.74 -3.41 -9.79
N GLN A 251 23.94 -2.85 -9.76
CA GLN A 251 24.64 -2.50 -8.52
C GLN A 251 24.70 -0.97 -8.34
N PRO A 252 24.62 -0.47 -7.10
CA PRO A 252 24.80 0.96 -6.84
C PRO A 252 26.24 1.38 -7.18
N ASP A 253 26.42 2.33 -8.10
CA ASP A 253 27.75 2.84 -8.47
C ASP A 253 28.42 3.65 -7.33
N GLU A 254 29.75 3.79 -7.37
CA GLU A 254 30.52 4.50 -6.35
C GLU A 254 30.06 5.95 -6.15
N GLN A 255 29.64 6.61 -7.24
CA GLN A 255 29.20 8.00 -7.20
C GLN A 255 27.89 8.11 -6.40
N MET A 256 26.96 7.17 -6.59
CA MET A 256 25.70 7.08 -5.87
C MET A 256 25.93 6.69 -4.41
N GLN A 257 26.82 5.74 -4.14
CA GLN A 257 27.22 5.35 -2.79
C GLN A 257 27.80 6.54 -2.00
N LYS A 258 28.76 7.27 -2.59
CA LYS A 258 29.39 8.46 -1.98
C LYS A 258 28.41 9.62 -1.80
N ARG A 259 27.62 9.95 -2.83
CA ARG A 259 26.63 11.05 -2.78
C ARG A 259 25.51 10.82 -1.78
N LYS A 260 25.10 9.56 -1.60
CA LYS A 260 23.93 9.22 -0.77
C LYS A 260 24.30 8.58 0.56
N LYS A 261 25.59 8.35 0.83
CA LYS A 261 26.08 7.61 2.01
C LYS A 261 25.37 6.26 2.15
N LEU A 262 25.21 5.56 1.04
CA LEU A 262 24.56 4.24 0.98
C LEU A 262 25.61 3.18 0.70
N SER A 263 25.62 2.12 1.52
CA SER A 263 26.45 0.93 1.30
C SER A 263 25.57 -0.31 1.38
N TYR A 264 25.08 -0.77 0.23
CA TYR A 264 24.36 -2.03 0.14
C TYR A 264 24.82 -2.80 -1.11
N VAL A 265 24.75 -4.12 -1.02
CA VAL A 265 24.98 -5.03 -2.14
C VAL A 265 23.64 -5.63 -2.52
N ARG A 266 23.34 -5.63 -3.82
CA ARG A 266 22.08 -6.15 -4.33
C ARG A 266 22.26 -7.56 -4.87
N LYS A 267 21.47 -8.52 -4.39
CA LYS A 267 21.56 -9.92 -4.80
C LYS A 267 20.24 -10.45 -5.33
N ARG A 268 20.32 -11.48 -6.16
CA ARG A 268 19.17 -12.29 -6.56
C ARG A 268 19.00 -13.41 -5.53
N LYS A 269 17.77 -13.64 -5.07
CA LYS A 269 17.45 -14.69 -4.10
C LYS A 269 16.26 -15.49 -4.58
N ASP A 270 16.37 -16.81 -4.50
CA ASP A 270 15.27 -17.70 -4.84
C ASP A 270 14.23 -17.70 -3.71
N LEU A 271 12.99 -17.36 -4.07
CA LEU A 271 11.88 -17.24 -3.14
C LEU A 271 11.57 -18.56 -2.43
N TYR A 272 11.55 -19.66 -3.20
CA TYR A 272 11.18 -20.98 -2.68
C TYR A 272 12.28 -21.55 -1.78
N LYS A 273 13.55 -21.34 -2.12
CA LYS A 273 14.67 -21.69 -1.21
C LYS A 273 14.65 -20.87 0.08
N SER A 274 14.25 -19.60 0.00
CA SER A 274 14.28 -18.69 1.17
C SER A 274 13.11 -18.94 2.14
N PHE A 275 11.91 -19.26 1.64
CA PHE A 275 10.70 -19.33 2.47
C PHE A 275 9.85 -20.59 2.30
N GLY A 276 10.26 -21.51 1.41
CA GLY A 276 9.60 -22.78 1.16
C GLY A 276 10.01 -23.87 2.15
N PRO A 277 9.75 -25.14 1.82
CA PRO A 277 10.07 -26.27 2.69
C PRO A 277 11.54 -26.31 3.07
N SER A 278 11.82 -26.72 4.31
CA SER A 278 13.16 -26.76 4.94
C SER A 278 13.79 -25.40 5.27
N SER A 279 13.05 -24.29 5.15
CA SER A 279 13.50 -22.97 5.61
C SER A 279 12.96 -22.63 6.99
N ASP A 280 13.65 -21.73 7.71
CA ASP A 280 13.21 -21.25 9.04
C ASP A 280 11.82 -20.61 9.00
N ALA A 281 11.38 -20.13 7.83
CA ALA A 281 10.08 -19.51 7.66
C ALA A 281 8.97 -20.53 7.33
N GLU A 282 9.29 -21.79 6.98
CA GLU A 282 8.32 -22.79 6.52
C GLU A 282 7.11 -22.92 7.45
N MET A 283 7.39 -23.07 8.74
CA MET A 283 6.37 -23.38 9.76
C MET A 283 5.74 -22.13 10.38
N VAL A 284 6.22 -20.94 9.99
CA VAL A 284 5.72 -19.69 10.54
C VAL A 284 4.31 -19.42 10.06
N LYS A 285 3.44 -19.01 10.98
CA LYS A 285 2.01 -18.80 10.71
C LYS A 285 1.76 -17.63 9.78
N ILE A 286 2.48 -16.52 9.94
CA ILE A 286 2.36 -15.35 9.05
C ILE A 286 3.73 -15.03 8.45
N LEU A 287 3.83 -15.09 7.13
CA LEU A 287 4.96 -14.54 6.39
C LEU A 287 4.58 -13.15 5.88
N ALA A 288 5.20 -12.11 6.43
CA ALA A 288 4.85 -10.72 6.17
C ALA A 288 5.92 -10.01 5.32
N PHE A 289 5.54 -9.61 4.11
CA PHE A 289 6.36 -8.79 3.23
C PHE A 289 6.06 -7.31 3.43
N ARG A 290 7.09 -6.46 3.38
CA ARG A 290 6.89 -5.02 3.46
C ARG A 290 6.10 -4.48 2.25
N SER A 291 6.60 -4.74 1.05
CA SER A 291 5.98 -4.34 -0.21
C SER A 291 6.24 -5.46 -1.20
N LEU A 292 5.40 -5.59 -2.22
CA LEU A 292 5.65 -6.49 -3.36
C LEU A 292 5.68 -5.71 -4.67
N PHE A 293 5.99 -4.41 -4.60
CA PHE A 293 6.04 -3.55 -5.77
C PHE A 293 7.31 -3.84 -6.56
N THR A 294 7.16 -4.08 -7.86
CA THR A 294 8.27 -4.20 -8.80
C THR A 294 7.98 -3.43 -10.08
N ALA A 295 9.03 -3.04 -10.77
CA ALA A 295 8.99 -2.45 -12.10
C ALA A 295 10.39 -2.55 -12.74
N PRO A 296 10.48 -2.49 -14.08
CA PRO A 296 11.77 -2.40 -14.75
C PRO A 296 12.58 -1.17 -14.32
N TYR A 297 13.85 -1.36 -14.02
CA TYR A 297 14.76 -0.31 -13.59
C TYR A 297 16.21 -0.61 -13.98
N LYS A 298 16.80 0.24 -14.84
CA LYS A 298 18.21 0.16 -15.26
C LYS A 298 18.66 -1.26 -15.70
N GLY A 299 17.82 -1.98 -16.44
CA GLY A 299 18.15 -3.33 -16.95
C GLY A 299 18.02 -4.46 -15.92
N SER A 300 17.33 -4.21 -14.80
CA SER A 300 16.89 -5.19 -13.81
C SER A 300 15.42 -4.92 -13.43
N GLU A 301 14.84 -5.75 -12.57
CA GLU A 301 13.59 -5.49 -11.87
C GLU A 301 13.86 -4.84 -10.51
N LEU A 302 12.92 -4.03 -10.00
CA LEU A 302 13.08 -3.35 -8.70
C LEU A 302 13.03 -4.28 -7.49
N TYR A 303 12.25 -5.36 -7.51
CA TYR A 303 12.17 -6.25 -6.35
C TYR A 303 11.83 -7.69 -6.68
N ILE A 304 11.06 -7.93 -7.74
CA ILE A 304 10.55 -9.25 -8.10
C ILE A 304 10.78 -9.43 -9.58
N ASP A 305 11.46 -10.52 -9.93
CA ASP A 305 11.81 -10.90 -11.29
C ASP A 305 11.34 -12.34 -11.53
N ILE A 306 10.02 -12.52 -11.53
CA ILE A 306 9.34 -13.81 -11.71
C ILE A 306 8.33 -13.63 -12.85
N HIS A 307 8.85 -13.65 -14.07
CA HIS A 307 8.05 -13.57 -15.30
C HIS A 307 7.78 -14.96 -15.90
N GLU A 308 8.53 -15.96 -15.48
CA GLU A 308 8.44 -17.34 -15.93
C GLU A 308 8.73 -18.32 -14.80
N ALA A 309 8.22 -19.54 -14.95
CA ALA A 309 8.40 -20.67 -14.04
C ALA A 309 8.62 -21.95 -14.87
N PRO A 310 9.79 -22.11 -15.52
CA PRO A 310 10.06 -23.19 -16.46
C PRO A 310 9.95 -24.60 -15.85
N GLY A 311 10.11 -24.73 -14.53
CA GLY A 311 9.94 -25.98 -13.78
C GLY A 311 8.56 -26.21 -13.16
N ASP A 312 7.63 -25.26 -13.26
CA ASP A 312 6.32 -25.31 -12.60
C ASP A 312 5.22 -24.79 -13.53
N SER A 313 4.63 -25.70 -14.32
CA SER A 313 3.59 -25.38 -15.31
C SER A 313 2.34 -24.75 -14.70
N ARG A 314 2.04 -25.08 -13.44
CA ARG A 314 0.93 -24.48 -12.69
C ARG A 314 1.22 -23.02 -12.39
N ILE A 315 2.40 -22.68 -11.87
CA ILE A 315 2.81 -21.29 -11.66
C ILE A 315 2.93 -20.54 -12.97
N GLN A 316 3.45 -21.17 -14.02
CA GLN A 316 3.53 -20.56 -15.34
C GLN A 316 2.14 -20.24 -15.90
N SER A 317 1.14 -21.10 -15.67
CA SER A 317 -0.25 -20.81 -16.05
C SER A 317 -0.84 -19.67 -15.23
N LEU A 318 -0.59 -19.66 -13.92
CA LEU A 318 -1.02 -18.59 -13.03
C LEU A 318 -0.45 -17.23 -13.46
N ILE A 319 0.83 -17.15 -13.82
CA ILE A 319 1.45 -15.91 -14.31
C ILE A 319 0.73 -15.39 -15.56
N ARG A 320 0.39 -16.27 -16.52
CA ARG A 320 -0.37 -15.89 -17.71
C ARG A 320 -1.78 -15.40 -17.36
N ASP A 321 -2.48 -16.11 -16.49
CA ASP A 321 -3.84 -15.71 -16.06
C ASP A 321 -3.83 -14.36 -15.32
N LEU A 322 -2.72 -14.01 -14.67
CA LEU A 322 -2.53 -12.72 -13.99
C LEU A 322 -2.13 -11.58 -14.93
N GLU A 323 -1.78 -11.82 -16.20
CA GLU A 323 -1.50 -10.74 -17.17
C GLU A 323 -2.70 -9.79 -17.23
N PHE A 324 -3.91 -10.35 -17.31
CA PHE A 324 -5.15 -9.61 -17.31
C PHE A 324 -6.11 -10.10 -16.22
N LEU A 325 -6.33 -9.24 -15.23
CA LEU A 325 -7.37 -9.45 -14.23
C LEU A 325 -8.58 -8.56 -14.57
N PRO A 326 -9.76 -9.14 -14.85
CA PRO A 326 -10.95 -8.36 -15.12
C PRO A 326 -11.43 -7.61 -13.87
N PHE A 327 -12.08 -6.47 -14.06
CA PHE A 327 -12.84 -5.85 -12.96
C PHE A 327 -14.08 -6.69 -12.64
N SER A 328 -14.62 -6.52 -11.44
CA SER A 328 -15.84 -7.20 -11.01
C SER A 328 -17.01 -6.95 -11.99
N PRO A 329 -17.91 -7.94 -12.16
CA PRO A 329 -19.04 -7.83 -13.09
C PRO A 329 -19.86 -6.55 -12.90
N GLU A 330 -20.02 -6.09 -11.66
CA GLU A 330 -20.73 -4.86 -11.30
C GLU A 330 -20.05 -3.61 -11.88
N ILE A 331 -18.73 -3.51 -11.76
CA ILE A 331 -17.96 -2.39 -12.31
C ILE A 331 -18.01 -2.42 -13.84
N ILE A 332 -17.86 -3.59 -14.45
CA ILE A 332 -17.97 -3.77 -15.90
C ILE A 332 -19.37 -3.41 -16.39
N ALA A 333 -20.42 -3.81 -15.68
CA ALA A 333 -21.80 -3.47 -16.01
C ALA A 333 -22.04 -1.96 -15.95
N ALA A 334 -21.56 -1.28 -14.91
CA ALA A 334 -21.64 0.17 -14.78
C ALA A 334 -20.93 0.90 -15.92
N GLY A 335 -19.72 0.45 -16.30
CA GLY A 335 -18.99 0.99 -17.45
C GLY A 335 -19.76 0.81 -18.76
N LYS A 336 -20.34 -0.37 -18.99
CA LYS A 336 -21.19 -0.64 -20.17
C LYS A 336 -22.44 0.23 -20.19
N GLU A 337 -23.08 0.43 -19.04
CA GLU A 337 -24.24 1.33 -18.89
C GLU A 337 -23.86 2.78 -19.23
N PHE A 338 -22.71 3.26 -18.75
CA PHE A 338 -22.20 4.60 -19.08
C PHE A 338 -22.01 4.78 -20.58
N VAL A 339 -21.29 3.86 -21.23
CA VAL A 339 -21.01 3.95 -22.66
C VAL A 339 -22.30 3.93 -23.48
N ARG A 340 -23.24 3.03 -23.16
CA ARG A 340 -24.53 2.93 -23.86
C ARG A 340 -25.40 4.17 -23.68
N ASN A 341 -25.42 4.76 -22.49
CA ASN A 341 -26.35 5.86 -22.19
C ASN A 341 -25.76 7.25 -22.49
N LYS A 342 -24.45 7.45 -22.35
CA LYS A 342 -23.78 8.76 -22.48
C LYS A 342 -23.00 8.91 -23.78
N ILE A 343 -22.20 7.91 -24.16
CA ILE A 343 -21.31 8.04 -25.33
C ILE A 343 -22.04 7.71 -26.64
N LYS A 344 -22.79 6.60 -26.68
CA LYS A 344 -23.67 6.18 -27.79
C LYS A 344 -22.96 5.95 -29.16
N GLY A 345 -21.69 5.57 -29.16
CA GLY A 345 -20.96 5.30 -30.41
C GLY A 345 -19.50 4.94 -30.18
N PRO A 346 -18.71 4.72 -31.26
CA PRO A 346 -17.25 4.58 -31.18
C PRO A 346 -16.63 5.82 -30.53
N PHE A 347 -15.59 5.61 -29.72
CA PHE A 347 -14.92 6.70 -29.02
C PHE A 347 -13.46 6.34 -28.71
N LEU A 348 -12.65 7.38 -28.56
CA LEU A 348 -11.28 7.28 -28.11
C LEU A 348 -11.22 7.37 -26.58
N CYS A 349 -10.29 6.65 -25.97
CA CYS A 349 -10.00 6.75 -24.55
C CYS A 349 -8.65 7.43 -24.34
N ALA A 350 -8.61 8.46 -23.48
CA ALA A 350 -7.37 9.12 -23.10
C ALA A 350 -7.23 9.16 -21.58
N GLN A 351 -6.22 8.47 -21.05
CA GLN A 351 -5.83 8.57 -19.64
C GLN A 351 -4.67 9.56 -19.49
N LEU A 352 -4.89 10.65 -18.76
CA LEU A 352 -3.94 11.75 -18.61
C LEU A 352 -3.61 11.94 -17.13
N ARG A 353 -2.37 11.64 -16.74
CA ARG A 353 -1.85 11.95 -15.41
C ARG A 353 -1.20 13.33 -15.44
N LEU A 354 -1.78 14.27 -14.71
CA LEU A 354 -1.45 15.69 -14.76
C LEU A 354 -1.10 16.25 -13.37
N LEU A 355 -1.66 15.75 -12.26
CA LEU A 355 -1.39 16.35 -10.93
C LEU A 355 -0.33 15.61 -10.12
N ASP A 356 -0.14 14.32 -10.35
CA ASP A 356 0.69 13.50 -9.46
C ASP A 356 2.21 13.68 -9.65
N GLY A 357 2.95 13.81 -8.55
CA GLY A 357 4.41 13.73 -8.50
C GLY A 357 5.16 14.58 -9.54
N ASN A 358 5.95 13.91 -10.39
CA ASN A 358 6.70 14.56 -11.48
C ASN A 358 5.81 14.90 -12.69
N PHE A 359 4.63 14.31 -12.83
CA PHE A 359 3.75 14.47 -14.00
C PHE A 359 3.23 15.90 -14.15
N LYS A 360 3.08 16.64 -13.04
CA LYS A 360 2.78 18.08 -13.06
C LYS A 360 3.78 18.91 -13.86
N ASN A 361 5.01 18.45 -14.00
CA ASN A 361 6.05 19.15 -14.76
C ASN A 361 6.04 18.79 -16.26
N HIS A 362 5.18 17.86 -16.68
CA HIS A 362 5.17 17.29 -18.04
C HIS A 362 3.92 17.63 -18.85
N TRP A 363 3.06 18.53 -18.37
CA TRP A 363 1.81 18.93 -19.05
C TRP A 363 2.01 19.24 -20.53
N LYS A 364 3.02 20.05 -20.85
CA LYS A 364 3.29 20.46 -22.23
C LYS A 364 3.56 19.26 -23.14
N THR A 365 4.33 18.29 -22.67
CA THR A 365 4.64 17.07 -23.43
C THR A 365 3.39 16.21 -23.56
N THR A 366 2.69 15.94 -22.46
CA THR A 366 1.45 15.13 -22.44
C THR A 366 0.39 15.70 -23.40
N PHE A 367 0.14 17.01 -23.34
CA PHE A 367 -0.82 17.66 -24.23
C PHE A 367 -0.35 17.70 -25.68
N SER A 368 0.95 17.90 -25.92
CA SER A 368 1.48 17.85 -27.28
C SER A 368 1.33 16.46 -27.91
N GLU A 369 1.53 15.39 -27.15
CA GLU A 369 1.34 14.02 -27.64
C GLU A 369 -0.13 13.71 -27.89
N LEU A 370 -1.02 14.10 -26.97
CA LEU A 370 -2.48 13.96 -27.16
C LEU A 370 -2.94 14.68 -28.43
N LYS A 371 -2.52 15.94 -28.62
CA LYS A 371 -2.87 16.74 -29.80
C LYS A 371 -2.44 16.05 -31.10
N LYS A 372 -1.20 15.55 -31.16
CA LYS A 372 -0.68 14.83 -32.33
C LYS A 372 -1.51 13.59 -32.65
N LYS A 373 -1.86 12.79 -31.64
CA LYS A 373 -2.69 11.59 -31.82
C LYS A 373 -4.09 11.93 -32.31
N LEU A 374 -4.72 12.97 -31.76
CA LEU A 374 -6.04 13.40 -32.21
C LEU A 374 -6.03 13.97 -33.63
N GLN A 375 -4.97 14.68 -34.02
CA GLN A 375 -4.81 15.18 -35.39
C GLN A 375 -4.65 14.03 -36.39
N SER A 376 -3.86 13.00 -36.08
CA SER A 376 -3.72 11.84 -36.97
C SER A 376 -5.02 11.07 -37.16
N GLU A 377 -5.85 10.93 -36.11
CA GLU A 377 -7.16 10.31 -36.23
C GLU A 377 -8.11 11.16 -37.10
N HIS A 378 -8.10 12.48 -36.90
CA HIS A 378 -8.94 13.39 -37.68
C HIS A 378 -8.56 13.43 -39.17
N GLU A 379 -7.26 13.41 -39.50
CA GLU A 379 -6.78 13.36 -40.89
C GLU A 379 -7.05 12.00 -41.57
N GLY A 380 -7.12 10.92 -40.79
CA GLY A 380 -7.46 9.58 -41.28
C GLY A 380 -8.95 9.39 -41.57
N GLU A 381 -9.83 10.14 -40.89
CA GLU A 381 -11.27 10.10 -41.13
C GLU A 381 -11.64 10.89 -42.41
N LYS A 382 -11.92 10.18 -43.50
CA LYS A 382 -12.36 10.76 -44.79
C LYS A 382 -13.71 11.49 -44.73
N ASN A 383 -14.49 11.25 -43.68
CA ASN A 383 -15.73 11.94 -43.40
C ASN A 383 -15.50 12.80 -42.17
N ASN A 384 -15.86 14.09 -42.26
CA ASN A 384 -15.68 15.14 -41.26
C ASN A 384 -16.53 14.90 -39.98
N ASN A 385 -16.41 13.70 -39.40
CA ASN A 385 -17.25 13.17 -38.36
C ASN A 385 -16.79 13.69 -37.00
N LEU A 386 -17.75 13.83 -36.09
CA LEU A 386 -17.52 14.23 -34.71
C LEU A 386 -16.77 13.11 -33.98
N ILE A 387 -15.57 13.39 -33.46
CA ILE A 387 -14.78 12.43 -32.70
C ILE A 387 -15.22 12.45 -31.24
N HIS A 388 -15.73 11.31 -30.76
CA HIS A 388 -16.05 11.14 -29.34
C HIS A 388 -14.78 10.75 -28.58
N ILE A 389 -14.46 11.45 -27.49
CA ILE A 389 -13.30 11.14 -26.65
C ILE A 389 -13.71 11.08 -25.18
N PHE A 390 -13.36 10.00 -24.50
CA PHE A 390 -13.51 9.84 -23.06
C PHE A 390 -12.18 10.14 -22.36
N ILE A 391 -12.15 11.19 -21.53
CA ILE A 391 -10.95 11.65 -20.83
C ILE A 391 -11.00 11.22 -19.37
N MET A 392 -9.97 10.48 -18.97
CA MET A 392 -9.72 10.05 -17.58
C MET A 392 -8.51 10.80 -17.06
N THR A 393 -8.69 11.71 -16.11
CA THR A 393 -7.58 12.51 -15.58
C THR A 393 -7.73 12.79 -14.10
N ASP A 394 -6.60 12.94 -13.42
CA ASP A 394 -6.52 13.43 -12.05
C ASP A 394 -6.62 14.96 -11.94
N LEU A 395 -6.68 15.70 -13.05
CA LEU A 395 -6.93 17.14 -13.07
C LEU A 395 -8.44 17.45 -13.08
N PRO A 396 -9.01 18.04 -12.02
CA PRO A 396 -10.42 18.39 -11.97
C PRO A 396 -10.82 19.34 -13.10
N ARG A 397 -12.04 19.20 -13.61
CA ARG A 397 -12.55 20.00 -14.73
C ARG A 397 -12.50 21.52 -14.49
N ASN A 398 -12.71 21.95 -13.25
CA ASN A 398 -12.61 23.36 -12.86
C ASN A 398 -11.21 23.95 -13.07
N ASN A 399 -10.19 23.08 -13.17
CA ASN A 399 -8.80 23.47 -13.39
C ASN A 399 -8.37 23.30 -14.85
N TRP A 400 -9.30 23.09 -15.78
CA TRP A 400 -8.98 22.98 -17.20
C TRP A 400 -8.77 24.34 -17.87
N ALA A 401 -9.20 25.43 -17.24
CA ALA A 401 -9.03 26.79 -17.77
C ALA A 401 -7.56 27.08 -18.12
N GLY A 402 -7.33 27.61 -19.32
CA GLY A 402 -6.00 27.88 -19.87
C GLY A 402 -5.21 26.65 -20.30
N THR A 403 -5.80 25.45 -20.27
CA THR A 403 -5.15 24.20 -20.70
C THR A 403 -5.66 23.73 -22.07
N TYR A 404 -4.97 22.75 -22.65
CA TYR A 404 -5.44 22.12 -23.89
C TYR A 404 -6.77 21.37 -23.72
N LEU A 405 -7.10 20.91 -22.50
CA LEU A 405 -8.37 20.23 -22.23
C LEU A 405 -9.58 21.17 -22.36
N GLU A 406 -9.42 22.45 -21.97
CA GLU A 406 -10.46 23.47 -22.21
C GLU A 406 -10.62 23.72 -23.70
N SER A 407 -9.52 23.88 -24.44
CA SER A 407 -9.57 24.08 -25.90
C SER A 407 -10.27 22.90 -26.59
N LEU A 408 -9.93 21.67 -26.20
CA LEU A 408 -10.53 20.44 -26.72
C LEU A 408 -12.02 20.33 -26.37
N ALA A 409 -12.42 20.72 -25.15
CA ALA A 409 -13.82 20.70 -24.74
C ALA A 409 -14.67 21.79 -25.42
N ASN A 410 -14.06 22.92 -25.78
CA ASN A 410 -14.73 24.02 -26.47
C ASN A 410 -14.85 23.79 -27.98
N ASP A 411 -14.00 22.94 -28.57
CA ASP A 411 -14.05 22.58 -29.99
C ASP A 411 -15.13 21.52 -30.28
N THR A 412 -16.39 21.93 -30.07
CA THR A 412 -17.58 21.09 -30.26
C THR A 412 -17.88 20.76 -31.72
N LYS A 413 -17.18 21.38 -32.67
CA LYS A 413 -17.31 21.10 -34.09
C LYS A 413 -16.68 19.77 -34.46
N PHE A 414 -15.53 19.47 -33.86
CA PHE A 414 -14.73 18.28 -34.18
C PHE A 414 -14.72 17.25 -33.05
N PHE A 415 -14.91 17.68 -31.81
CA PHE A 415 -14.80 16.79 -30.65
C PHE A 415 -16.03 16.82 -29.75
N LYS A 416 -16.37 15.64 -29.24
CA LYS A 416 -17.30 15.47 -28.12
C LYS A 416 -16.58 14.85 -26.94
N VAL A 417 -16.23 15.69 -25.97
CA VAL A 417 -15.51 15.27 -24.76
C VAL A 417 -16.48 14.72 -23.73
N HIS A 418 -16.24 13.47 -23.34
CA HIS A 418 -16.92 12.76 -22.26
C HIS A 418 -15.97 12.65 -21.07
N THR A 419 -16.48 12.91 -19.86
CA THR A 419 -15.76 12.74 -18.61
C THR A 419 -16.65 12.01 -17.61
N LEU A 420 -16.04 11.52 -16.55
CA LEU A 420 -16.75 10.94 -15.42
C LEU A 420 -16.36 11.70 -14.15
N HIS A 421 -17.34 12.09 -13.36
CA HIS A 421 -17.17 12.84 -12.12
C HIS A 421 -17.73 12.05 -10.95
N GLU A 422 -17.12 12.17 -9.76
CA GLU A 422 -17.52 11.44 -8.56
C GLU A 422 -19.00 11.62 -8.19
N ASN A 423 -19.57 12.78 -8.52
CA ASN A 423 -20.97 13.12 -8.27
C ASN A 423 -21.93 12.73 -9.41
N ASP A 424 -21.44 12.10 -10.48
CA ASP A 424 -22.32 11.63 -11.55
C ASP A 424 -23.30 10.60 -11.00
N GLU A 425 -24.59 10.82 -11.27
CA GLU A 425 -25.66 9.99 -10.72
C GLU A 425 -25.45 8.49 -11.00
N LEU A 426 -24.95 8.16 -12.20
CA LEU A 426 -24.64 6.79 -12.57
C LEU A 426 -23.59 6.18 -11.64
N LEU A 427 -22.54 6.92 -11.28
CA LEU A 427 -21.51 6.44 -10.36
C LEU A 427 -22.07 6.28 -8.95
N VAL A 428 -22.82 7.26 -8.46
CA VAL A 428 -23.45 7.21 -7.13
C VAL A 428 -24.41 6.02 -7.03
N GLN A 429 -25.24 5.80 -8.05
CA GLN A 429 -26.14 4.66 -8.12
C GLN A 429 -25.38 3.33 -8.24
N SER A 430 -24.36 3.26 -9.09
CA SER A 430 -23.55 2.06 -9.26
C SER A 430 -22.84 1.67 -7.96
N PHE A 431 -22.30 2.65 -7.24
CA PHE A 431 -21.68 2.44 -5.94
C PHE A 431 -22.69 1.95 -4.89
N LYS A 432 -23.91 2.51 -4.87
CA LYS A 432 -25.00 2.02 -4.00
C LYS A 432 -25.38 0.58 -4.35
N ARG A 433 -25.59 0.26 -5.63
CA ARG A 433 -25.90 -1.11 -6.09
C ARG A 433 -24.77 -2.07 -5.70
N PHE A 434 -23.52 -1.69 -5.90
CA PHE A 434 -22.34 -2.46 -5.53
C PHE A 434 -22.33 -2.79 -4.03
N ARG A 435 -22.58 -1.80 -3.17
CA ARG A 435 -22.67 -2.00 -1.72
C ARG A 435 -23.84 -2.92 -1.32
N VAL A 436 -25.00 -2.77 -1.95
CA VAL A 436 -26.18 -3.60 -1.67
C VAL A 436 -26.00 -5.04 -2.14
N LEU A 437 -25.50 -5.25 -3.35
CA LEU A 437 -25.27 -6.59 -3.90
C LEU A 437 -24.27 -7.37 -3.05
N LYS A 438 -23.15 -6.75 -2.67
CA LYS A 438 -22.19 -7.41 -1.79
C LYS A 438 -22.79 -7.78 -0.43
N ASN A 439 -23.76 -7.02 0.07
CA ASN A 439 -24.56 -7.42 1.25
C ASN A 439 -25.46 -8.65 0.99
N ILE A 440 -26.01 -8.80 -0.23
CA ILE A 440 -26.99 -9.85 -0.59
C ILE A 440 -26.35 -11.16 -1.06
N THR A 441 -25.40 -11.15 -2.02
CA THR A 441 -24.82 -12.37 -2.61
C THR A 441 -24.19 -13.25 -1.56
N SER A 442 -23.70 -12.60 -0.52
CA SER A 442 -23.10 -13.28 0.59
C SER A 442 -24.13 -14.07 1.41
N ALA A 443 -25.32 -13.51 1.68
CA ALA A 443 -26.36 -14.17 2.48
C ALA A 443 -26.88 -15.48 1.83
N HIS A 444 -26.61 -15.67 0.53
CA HIS A 444 -27.04 -16.83 -0.24
C HIS A 444 -26.01 -17.97 -0.28
N ASN A 445 -24.72 -17.67 -0.10
CA ASN A 445 -23.63 -18.67 -0.05
C ASN A 445 -23.43 -19.28 1.35
N ASP A 446 -24.07 -18.73 2.39
CA ASP A 446 -24.07 -19.29 3.75
C ASP A 446 -25.07 -20.47 3.93
N LYS A 447 -25.60 -21.03 2.82
CA LYS A 447 -26.52 -22.19 2.80
C LYS A 447 -26.01 -23.38 1.99
N LEU A 448 -24.72 -23.42 1.62
CA LEU A 448 -24.09 -24.54 0.91
C LEU A 448 -22.84 -25.03 1.64
#